data_AF-A0A146GG75-F1
#
_entry.id   AF-A0A146GG75-F1
#
_cell.length_a   1.000
_cell.length_b   1.000
_cell.length_c   1.000
_cell.angle_alpha   90.00
_cell.angle_beta   90.00
_cell.angle_gamma   90.00
#
_symmetry.space_group_name_H-M   'P 1'
#
loop_
_entity.id
_entity.type
_entity.pdbx_description
1 polymer ?
#
loop_
_entity_poly.entity_id
_entity_poly.type
_entity_poly.pdbx_seq_one_letter_code
_entity_poly.pdbx_strand_id
1 'polypeptide(L)'
;MSIWKKVASLLVAGMSVAISSHGQEIPKPPFLQEHAPEMSRWTVAFQYGGKEGSRPTAPMVLGQRLSRVEVIKTGRIRSIVGTFAGGAVQEVWEQGPLQVLRDPGFQHEIVRRSTQRGGDFPEFWWIAADRYKGRQTVDQKECLVFSGEYFPLQFADPGLYAAATADENSVIELGSKVPVTAYIDPTSRLPVKLMVGDDVRVYTFGEPPTTQLAIPAEFQAALADVQQRYNAIVKPLSPP
;
A
#
# COMPACT_ATOMS: atom_id res chain seq x y z
N MET A 1 -57.15 21.23 -16.98
CA MET A 1 -55.76 20.87 -17.32
C MET A 1 -54.86 21.82 -16.55
N SER A 2 -54.27 21.38 -15.42
CA SER A 2 -52.92 20.81 -15.32
C SER A 2 -51.88 21.92 -15.06
N ILE A 3 -50.95 21.91 -14.10
CA ILE A 3 -50.55 21.04 -12.97
C ILE A 3 -49.76 21.96 -12.03
N TRP A 4 -49.98 21.86 -10.71
CA TRP A 4 -49.14 22.50 -9.69
C TRP A 4 -47.79 21.76 -9.56
N LYS A 5 -46.65 22.46 -9.69
CA LYS A 5 -45.33 21.89 -9.35
C LYS A 5 -45.05 22.11 -7.86
N LYS A 6 -45.13 21.03 -7.07
CA LYS A 6 -44.56 20.93 -5.74
C LYS A 6 -43.04 20.78 -5.86
N VAL A 7 -42.27 21.65 -5.22
CA VAL A 7 -40.84 21.46 -5.02
C VAL A 7 -40.67 20.74 -3.69
N ALA A 8 -40.17 19.50 -3.74
CA ALA A 8 -39.83 18.71 -2.56
C ALA A 8 -38.38 19.01 -2.17
N SER A 9 -38.20 19.60 -1.00
CA SER A 9 -36.89 19.71 -0.35
C SER A 9 -36.41 18.33 0.09
N LEU A 10 -35.34 17.82 -0.51
CA LEU A 10 -34.61 16.68 0.04
C LEU A 10 -33.74 17.16 1.21
N LEU A 11 -34.09 16.72 2.42
CA LEU A 11 -33.18 16.74 3.56
C LEU A 11 -32.05 15.72 3.31
N VAL A 12 -30.82 16.22 3.18
CA VAL A 12 -29.62 15.39 3.25
C VAL A 12 -29.39 15.08 4.73
N ALA A 13 -29.70 13.86 5.14
CA ALA A 13 -29.34 13.36 6.45
C ALA A 13 -27.82 13.16 6.50
N GLY A 14 -27.11 14.08 7.14
CA GLY A 14 -25.71 13.88 7.50
C GLY A 14 -25.62 12.75 8.52
N MET A 15 -24.98 11.64 8.14
CA MET A 15 -24.58 10.60 9.09
C MET A 15 -23.46 11.17 9.97
N SER A 16 -23.83 11.68 11.14
CA SER A 16 -22.89 11.95 12.22
C SER A 16 -22.39 10.61 12.77
N VAL A 17 -21.17 10.23 12.44
CA VAL A 17 -20.49 9.11 13.10
C VAL A 17 -20.10 9.57 14.50
N ALA A 18 -20.79 9.04 15.52
CA ALA A 18 -20.47 9.32 16.91
C ALA A 18 -19.14 8.66 17.28
N ILE A 19 -18.11 9.48 17.48
CA ILE A 19 -16.83 9.04 18.06
C ILE A 19 -17.02 9.05 19.58
N SER A 20 -17.25 7.90 20.19
CA SER A 20 -17.20 7.77 21.65
C SER A 20 -15.74 7.84 22.09
N SER A 21 -15.31 8.99 22.62
CA SER A 21 -13.92 9.23 23.01
C SER A 21 -13.63 9.02 24.51
N HIS A 22 -14.47 8.29 25.25
CA HIS A 22 -14.26 8.09 26.69
C HIS A 22 -13.50 6.78 26.97
N GLY A 23 -12.21 6.91 27.31
CA GLY A 23 -11.49 5.98 28.19
C GLY A 23 -11.06 4.62 27.61
N GLN A 24 -10.93 4.46 26.30
CA GLN A 24 -10.39 3.21 25.76
C GLN A 24 -8.88 3.09 26.02
N GLU A 25 -8.52 2.08 26.82
CA GLU A 25 -7.14 1.68 27.06
C GLU A 25 -6.41 1.42 25.73
N ILE A 26 -5.20 1.96 25.61
CA ILE A 26 -4.36 1.75 24.43
C ILE A 26 -4.01 0.25 24.37
N PRO A 27 -4.28 -0.45 23.26
CA PRO A 27 -3.96 -1.87 23.14
C PRO A 27 -2.45 -2.11 23.30
N LYS A 28 -2.06 -3.27 23.83
CA LYS A 28 -0.64 -3.63 23.89
C LYS A 28 -0.05 -3.79 22.48
N PRO A 29 1.19 -3.33 22.24
CA PRO A 29 1.88 -3.55 20.98
C PRO A 29 2.14 -5.06 20.74
N PRO A 30 2.36 -5.47 19.48
CA PRO A 30 2.39 -4.63 18.28
C PRO A 30 0.99 -4.14 17.88
N PHE A 31 0.92 -2.90 17.40
CA PHE A 31 -0.32 -2.28 16.90
C PHE A 31 -0.69 -2.78 15.50
N LEU A 32 0.32 -3.14 14.72
CA LEU A 32 0.25 -3.70 13.38
C LEU A 32 1.27 -4.84 13.32
N GLN A 33 0.89 -5.97 12.74
CA GLN A 33 1.83 -7.03 12.45
C GLN A 33 2.72 -6.62 11.27
N GLU A 34 4.05 -6.64 11.45
CA GLU A 34 4.98 -6.22 10.40
C GLU A 34 4.90 -7.12 9.15
N HIS A 35 4.69 -8.43 9.35
CA HIS A 35 4.62 -9.42 8.27
C HIS A 35 3.28 -10.15 8.28
N ALA A 36 2.67 -10.31 7.11
CA ALA A 36 1.57 -11.25 6.93
C ALA A 36 2.06 -12.69 7.21
N PRO A 37 1.15 -13.62 7.58
CA PRO A 37 1.48 -15.04 7.75
C PRO A 37 2.27 -15.61 6.57
N GLU A 38 3.13 -16.59 6.81
CA GLU A 38 4.01 -17.15 5.77
C GLU A 38 3.25 -17.71 4.57
N MET A 39 2.07 -18.29 4.83
CA MET A 39 1.11 -18.71 3.82
C MET A 39 -0.06 -17.75 3.88
N SER A 40 -0.08 -16.77 2.98
CA SER A 40 -1.15 -15.77 2.96
C SER A 40 -1.43 -15.26 1.56
N ARG A 41 -2.68 -14.84 1.37
CA ARG A 41 -3.13 -14.13 0.18
C ARG A 41 -3.92 -12.92 0.64
N TRP A 42 -3.69 -11.78 0.02
CA TRP A 42 -4.52 -10.62 0.22
C TRP A 42 -4.63 -9.78 -1.03
N THR A 43 -5.63 -8.91 -1.04
CA THR A 43 -5.84 -7.93 -2.09
C THR A 43 -5.91 -6.54 -1.48
N VAL A 44 -5.45 -5.55 -2.23
CA VAL A 44 -5.58 -4.13 -1.92
C VAL A 44 -6.37 -3.49 -3.03
N ALA A 45 -7.59 -3.05 -2.73
CA ALA A 45 -8.42 -2.29 -3.65
C ALA A 45 -8.21 -0.79 -3.43
N PHE A 46 -7.98 -0.04 -4.51
CA PHE A 46 -7.72 1.39 -4.47
C PHE A 46 -8.93 2.16 -5.00
N GLN A 47 -9.36 3.15 -4.25
CA GLN A 47 -10.39 4.11 -4.66
C GLN A 47 -9.80 5.51 -4.48
N TYR A 48 -9.84 6.32 -5.54
CA TYR A 48 -9.27 7.66 -5.51
C TYR A 48 -10.36 8.71 -5.45
N GLY A 49 -10.16 9.72 -4.61
CA GLY A 49 -11.03 10.89 -4.57
C GLY A 49 -10.99 11.70 -5.87
N GLY A 50 -12.12 12.31 -6.25
CA GLY A 50 -12.29 13.06 -7.50
C GLY A 50 -11.63 14.45 -7.55
N LYS A 51 -10.81 14.84 -6.58
CA LYS A 51 -10.07 16.12 -6.62
C LYS A 51 -8.77 15.93 -7.38
N GLU A 52 -8.87 16.09 -8.69
CA GLU A 52 -7.81 15.85 -9.67
C GLU A 52 -6.71 16.95 -9.68
N GLY A 53 -6.98 18.13 -9.11
CA GLY A 53 -6.23 19.36 -9.43
C GLY A 53 -5.09 19.80 -8.52
N SER A 54 -4.57 18.98 -7.59
CA SER A 54 -3.50 19.46 -6.67
C SER A 54 -2.54 18.38 -6.18
N ARG A 55 -2.49 17.24 -6.87
CA ARG A 55 -1.70 16.10 -6.39
C ARG A 55 -0.39 16.02 -7.16
N PRO A 56 0.76 15.96 -6.47
CA PRO A 56 2.02 15.62 -7.13
C PRO A 56 1.86 14.23 -7.74
N THR A 57 1.76 14.17 -9.06
CA THR A 57 1.88 12.92 -9.79
C THR A 57 3.34 12.51 -9.70
N ALA A 58 3.62 11.49 -8.89
CA ALA A 58 4.84 10.71 -9.04
C ALA A 58 5.00 10.29 -10.52
N PRO A 59 6.22 10.02 -11.01
CA PRO A 59 6.42 9.42 -12.31
C PRO A 59 5.84 8.00 -12.28
N MET A 60 4.54 7.94 -12.49
CA MET A 60 3.77 6.74 -12.72
C MET A 60 4.32 6.11 -13.97
N VAL A 61 4.57 4.81 -13.95
CA VAL A 61 4.73 4.08 -15.20
C VAL A 61 3.39 4.25 -15.94
N LEU A 62 3.40 5.03 -17.03
CA LEU A 62 2.25 5.39 -17.88
C LEU A 62 1.18 6.36 -17.33
N GLY A 63 1.41 7.09 -16.23
CA GLY A 63 0.38 8.04 -15.75
C GLY A 63 -0.89 7.40 -15.19
N GLN A 64 -0.92 6.07 -15.01
CA GLN A 64 -2.11 5.34 -14.58
C GLN A 64 -2.04 4.94 -13.10
N ARG A 65 -3.16 5.12 -12.40
CA ARG A 65 -3.31 4.76 -10.99
C ARG A 65 -3.58 3.26 -10.84
N LEU A 66 -3.02 2.63 -9.81
CA LEU A 66 -3.36 1.24 -9.45
C LEU A 66 -4.82 1.16 -9.03
N SER A 67 -5.61 0.25 -9.59
CA SER A 67 -6.97 -0.02 -9.15
C SER A 67 -7.02 -1.18 -8.15
N ARG A 68 -6.13 -2.16 -8.32
CA ARG A 68 -6.06 -3.36 -7.49
C ARG A 68 -4.64 -3.89 -7.42
N VAL A 69 -4.26 -4.41 -6.26
CA VAL A 69 -3.05 -5.25 -6.10
C VAL A 69 -3.47 -6.57 -5.48
N GLU A 70 -2.99 -7.68 -6.03
CA GLU A 70 -3.14 -9.01 -5.46
C GLU A 70 -1.77 -9.50 -5.01
N VAL A 71 -1.70 -10.02 -3.79
CA VAL A 71 -0.46 -10.54 -3.23
C VAL A 71 -0.68 -11.99 -2.80
N ILE A 72 0.24 -12.85 -3.21
CA ILE A 72 0.36 -14.21 -2.70
C ILE A 72 1.74 -14.36 -2.09
N LYS A 73 1.80 -14.83 -0.85
CA LYS A 73 3.03 -15.08 -0.11
C LYS A 73 3.07 -16.54 0.31
N THR A 74 4.19 -17.19 0.01
CA THR A 74 4.51 -18.54 0.51
C THR A 74 5.96 -18.56 0.96
N GLY A 75 6.18 -18.47 2.27
CA GLY A 75 7.50 -18.35 2.88
C GLY A 75 8.26 -17.12 2.37
N ARG A 76 9.38 -17.36 1.67
CA ARG A 76 10.27 -16.32 1.12
C ARG A 76 9.92 -15.84 -0.29
N ILE A 77 8.91 -16.45 -0.91
CA ILE A 77 8.48 -16.11 -2.27
C ILE A 77 7.19 -15.30 -2.17
N ARG A 78 7.15 -14.20 -2.92
CA ARG A 78 5.94 -13.38 -3.08
C ARG A 78 5.69 -13.14 -4.56
N SER A 79 4.42 -13.27 -4.96
CA SER A 79 3.90 -12.77 -6.22
C SER A 79 3.00 -11.57 -5.92
N ILE A 80 3.21 -10.47 -6.63
CA ILE A 80 2.44 -9.23 -6.54
C ILE A 80 1.95 -8.91 -7.94
N VAL A 81 0.63 -8.89 -8.14
CA VAL A 81 0.01 -8.54 -9.41
C VAL A 81 -0.76 -7.25 -9.23
N GLY A 82 -0.30 -6.18 -9.87
CA GLY A 82 -0.95 -4.87 -9.87
C GLY A 82 -1.76 -4.68 -11.15
N THR A 83 -3.05 -4.34 -11.02
CA THR A 83 -3.89 -3.88 -12.13
C THR A 83 -4.06 -2.37 -12.04
N PHE A 84 -3.84 -1.67 -13.16
CA PHE A 84 -4.06 -0.24 -13.28
C PHE A 84 -5.50 0.07 -13.69
N ALA A 85 -5.94 1.31 -13.48
CA ALA A 85 -7.28 1.77 -13.84
C ALA A 85 -7.59 1.60 -15.35
N GLY A 86 -6.58 1.68 -16.22
CA GLY A 86 -6.73 1.41 -17.66
C GLY A 86 -6.67 -0.07 -18.05
N GLY A 87 -6.61 -0.99 -17.08
CA GLY A 87 -6.59 -2.44 -17.31
C GLY A 87 -5.20 -3.04 -17.57
N ALA A 88 -4.16 -2.22 -17.67
CA ALA A 88 -2.78 -2.70 -17.76
C ALA A 88 -2.40 -3.48 -16.48
N VAL A 89 -1.54 -4.49 -16.62
CA VAL A 89 -1.14 -5.37 -15.51
C VAL A 89 0.37 -5.35 -15.35
N GLN A 90 0.83 -5.12 -14.12
CA GLN A 90 2.19 -5.26 -13.67
C GLN A 90 2.31 -6.52 -12.81
N GLU A 91 3.41 -7.25 -12.95
CA GLU A 91 3.69 -8.45 -12.18
C GLU A 91 5.07 -8.33 -11.53
N VAL A 92 5.15 -8.57 -10.23
CA VAL A 92 6.40 -8.58 -9.46
C VAL A 92 6.53 -9.91 -8.75
N TRP A 93 7.70 -10.52 -8.90
CA TRP A 93 8.10 -11.71 -8.15
C TRP A 93 9.26 -11.35 -7.24
N GLU A 94 9.08 -11.56 -5.93
CA GLU A 94 10.12 -11.36 -4.93
C GLU A 94 10.63 -12.71 -4.39
N GLN A 95 11.95 -12.82 -4.26
CA GLN A 95 12.63 -13.92 -3.57
C GLN A 95 13.75 -13.35 -2.69
N GLY A 96 13.47 -13.22 -1.39
CA GLY A 96 14.41 -12.58 -0.46
C GLY A 96 14.70 -11.12 -0.85
N PRO A 97 15.97 -10.71 -1.04
CA PRO A 97 16.31 -9.32 -1.36
C PRO A 97 16.16 -8.97 -2.84
N LEU A 98 15.83 -9.94 -3.70
CA LEU A 98 15.73 -9.75 -5.14
C LEU A 98 14.26 -9.71 -5.55
N GLN A 99 13.96 -8.84 -6.52
CA GLN A 99 12.67 -8.83 -7.20
C GLN A 99 12.86 -8.72 -8.70
N VAL A 100 11.96 -9.36 -9.44
CA VAL A 100 11.83 -9.16 -10.88
C VAL A 100 10.46 -8.56 -11.16
N LEU A 101 10.46 -7.52 -11.96
CA LEU A 101 9.31 -6.74 -12.36
C LEU A 101 9.08 -6.95 -13.85
N ARG A 102 7.89 -7.41 -14.22
CA ARG A 102 7.34 -7.30 -15.57
C ARG A 102 6.33 -6.18 -15.57
N ASP A 103 6.64 -5.14 -16.32
CA ASP A 103 5.84 -3.92 -16.37
C ASP A 103 5.44 -3.64 -17.84
N PRO A 104 4.17 -3.32 -18.11
CA PRO A 104 3.67 -3.13 -19.46
C PRO A 104 4.30 -1.94 -20.19
N GLY A 105 4.92 -1.00 -19.46
CA GLY A 105 5.65 0.13 -20.02
C GLY A 105 7.07 -0.20 -20.50
N PHE A 106 7.58 -1.41 -20.23
CA PHE A 106 8.95 -1.81 -20.58
C PHE A 106 8.95 -3.06 -21.46
N GLN A 107 9.88 -3.12 -22.43
CA GLN A 107 10.01 -4.27 -23.34
C GLN A 107 10.66 -5.50 -22.69
N HIS A 108 11.34 -5.33 -21.57
CA HIS A 108 12.10 -6.37 -20.87
C HIS A 108 11.80 -6.36 -19.38
N GLU A 109 11.97 -7.51 -18.73
CA GLU A 109 11.91 -7.61 -17.28
C GLU A 109 12.99 -6.74 -16.61
N ILE A 110 12.60 -6.06 -15.54
CA ILE A 110 13.50 -5.27 -14.72
C ILE A 110 13.82 -6.08 -13.46
N VAL A 111 15.09 -6.46 -13.30
CA VAL A 111 15.57 -7.10 -12.07
C VAL A 111 16.22 -6.04 -11.20
N ARG A 112 15.83 -6.00 -9.92
CA ARG A 112 16.42 -5.07 -8.95
C ARG A 112 16.41 -5.68 -7.56
N ARG A 113 17.19 -5.08 -6.65
CA ARG A 113 17.00 -5.36 -5.23
C ARG A 113 15.66 -4.81 -4.78
N SER A 114 14.97 -5.55 -3.92
CA SER A 114 13.83 -4.98 -3.20
C SER A 114 14.36 -3.87 -2.30
N THR A 115 13.93 -2.65 -2.59
CA THR A 115 14.23 -1.46 -1.76
C THR A 115 13.23 -1.32 -0.62
N GLN A 116 12.25 -2.22 -0.54
CA GLN A 116 11.20 -2.20 0.47
C GLN A 116 11.82 -2.46 1.85
N ARG A 117 11.98 -1.39 2.62
CA ARG A 117 12.30 -1.44 4.04
C ARG A 117 10.99 -1.51 4.81
N GLY A 118 10.87 -2.47 5.72
CA GLY A 118 9.72 -2.60 6.62
C GLY A 118 8.61 -3.47 6.04
N GLY A 119 8.60 -4.74 6.47
CA GLY A 119 7.43 -5.60 6.43
C GLY A 119 6.67 -5.78 5.11
N ASP A 120 5.47 -6.33 5.27
CA ASP A 120 4.51 -6.58 4.20
C ASP A 120 3.56 -5.37 4.00
N PHE A 121 3.61 -4.41 4.92
CA PHE A 121 2.73 -3.23 4.99
C PHE A 121 3.54 -1.93 5.28
N PRO A 122 4.51 -1.58 4.42
CA PRO A 122 5.45 -0.47 4.65
C PRO A 122 4.76 0.89 4.80
N GLU A 123 3.58 1.09 4.23
CA GLU A 123 2.80 2.34 4.25
C GLU A 123 2.22 2.69 5.64
N PHE A 124 2.32 1.78 6.61
CA PHE A 124 1.84 1.96 7.98
C PHE A 124 2.97 2.22 8.99
N TRP A 125 4.16 2.62 8.52
CA TRP A 125 5.34 2.94 9.33
C TRP A 125 5.10 3.94 10.48
N TRP A 126 4.02 4.72 10.39
CA TRP A 126 3.67 5.79 11.31
C TRP A 126 2.71 5.36 12.45
N ILE A 127 2.21 4.11 12.44
CA ILE A 127 1.32 3.62 13.49
C ILE A 127 2.08 3.56 14.83
N ALA A 128 1.57 4.29 15.81
CA ALA A 128 2.14 4.38 17.16
C ALA A 128 1.06 4.70 18.21
N ALA A 129 1.42 4.57 19.48
CA ALA A 129 0.50 4.72 20.62
C ALA A 129 -0.14 6.12 20.68
N ASP A 130 0.63 7.17 20.42
CA ASP A 130 0.19 8.57 20.37
C ASP A 130 -0.75 8.87 19.18
N ARG A 131 -0.80 7.98 18.19
CA ARG A 131 -1.70 8.05 17.04
C ARG A 131 -3.00 7.28 17.23
N TYR A 132 -3.12 6.47 18.27
CA TYR A 132 -4.33 5.70 18.56
C TYR A 132 -5.51 6.62 18.90
N LYS A 133 -6.67 6.36 18.29
CA LYS A 133 -7.91 7.14 18.45
C LYS A 133 -9.05 6.34 19.08
N GLY A 134 -8.82 5.07 19.42
CA GLY A 134 -9.83 4.17 19.94
C GLY A 134 -10.21 3.07 18.96
N ARG A 135 -11.38 2.49 19.17
CA ARG A 135 -11.97 1.45 18.34
C ARG A 135 -13.19 1.99 17.61
N GLN A 136 -13.36 1.57 16.36
CA GLN A 136 -14.50 1.95 15.55
C GLN A 136 -14.96 0.77 14.71
N THR A 137 -16.28 0.62 14.53
CA THR A 137 -16.82 -0.32 13.54
C THR A 137 -16.79 0.32 12.16
N VAL A 138 -16.06 -0.30 11.24
CA VAL A 138 -15.97 0.08 9.82
C VAL A 138 -16.25 -1.15 8.97
N ASP A 139 -17.12 -1.02 7.97
CA ASP A 139 -17.55 -2.12 7.10
C ASP A 139 -18.00 -3.36 7.92
N GLN A 140 -18.80 -3.12 8.96
CA GLN A 140 -19.31 -4.14 9.90
C GLN A 140 -18.24 -4.85 10.74
N LYS A 141 -17.00 -4.34 10.75
CA LYS A 141 -15.87 -4.91 11.48
C LYS A 141 -15.32 -3.92 12.51
N GLU A 142 -15.16 -4.35 13.75
CA GLU A 142 -14.47 -3.56 14.77
C GLU A 142 -12.98 -3.46 14.41
N CYS A 143 -12.44 -2.24 14.42
CA CYS A 143 -11.06 -1.94 14.10
C CYS A 143 -10.43 -1.05 15.17
N LEU A 144 -9.14 -1.22 15.42
CA LEU A 144 -8.31 -0.18 16.03
C LEU A 144 -8.12 0.97 15.04
N VAL A 145 -8.26 2.20 15.50
CA VAL A 145 -8.14 3.40 14.65
C VAL A 145 -6.87 4.17 15.03
N PHE A 146 -6.06 4.48 14.03
CA PHE A 146 -4.90 5.37 14.15
C PHE A 146 -5.07 6.54 13.20
N SER A 147 -4.66 7.76 13.61
CA SER A 147 -4.75 8.93 12.72
C SER A 147 -3.63 9.94 12.92
N GLY A 148 -3.25 10.60 11.82
CA GLY A 148 -2.25 11.67 11.76
C GLY A 148 -2.41 12.54 10.51
N GLU A 149 -1.44 13.41 10.24
CA GLU A 149 -1.43 14.28 9.06
C GLU A 149 -0.08 14.16 8.33
N TYR A 150 -0.14 13.87 7.04
CA TYR A 150 1.04 13.53 6.22
C TYR A 150 0.90 14.06 4.80
N PHE A 151 2.01 14.15 4.08
CA PHE A 151 1.97 14.49 2.65
C PHE A 151 1.51 13.27 1.85
N PRO A 152 0.55 13.41 0.91
CA PRO A 152 0.09 12.29 0.07
C PRO A 152 1.23 11.56 -0.65
N LEU A 153 2.28 12.30 -1.05
CA LEU A 153 3.44 11.75 -1.73
C LEU A 153 4.17 10.66 -0.91
N GLN A 154 4.14 10.73 0.43
CA GLN A 154 4.71 9.70 1.30
C GLN A 154 4.09 8.32 1.11
N PHE A 155 2.87 8.24 0.58
CA PHE A 155 2.13 6.99 0.35
C PHE A 155 2.06 6.63 -1.13
N ALA A 156 2.12 7.63 -2.02
CA ALA A 156 2.06 7.42 -3.45
C ALA A 156 3.44 7.02 -4.01
N ASP A 157 4.50 7.70 -3.59
CA ASP A 157 5.88 7.41 -3.97
C ASP A 157 6.85 7.82 -2.85
N PRO A 158 7.10 6.91 -1.88
CA PRO A 158 8.00 7.18 -0.77
C PRO A 158 9.43 7.51 -1.23
N GLY A 159 9.87 6.98 -2.37
CA GLY A 159 11.20 7.23 -2.92
C GLY A 159 11.33 8.65 -3.45
N LEU A 160 10.34 9.10 -4.21
CA LEU A 160 10.27 10.49 -4.67
C LEU A 160 10.10 11.46 -3.50
N TYR A 161 9.29 11.12 -2.50
CA TYR A 161 9.19 11.93 -1.29
C TYR A 161 10.55 12.09 -0.61
N ALA A 162 11.27 10.97 -0.41
CA ALA A 162 12.59 11.00 0.20
C ALA A 162 13.55 11.88 -0.61
N ALA A 163 13.59 11.73 -1.94
CA ALA A 163 14.41 12.56 -2.81
C ALA A 163 14.03 14.05 -2.73
N ALA A 164 12.73 14.36 -2.77
CA ALA A 164 12.21 15.72 -2.71
C ALA A 164 12.51 16.42 -1.38
N THR A 165 12.61 15.68 -0.28
CA THR A 165 12.91 16.22 1.05
C THR A 165 14.39 16.19 1.43
N ALA A 166 15.21 15.43 0.70
CA ALA A 166 16.65 15.35 0.94
C ALA A 166 17.43 16.50 0.29
N ASP A 167 16.88 17.11 -0.77
CA ASP A 167 17.48 18.25 -1.47
C ASP A 167 16.74 19.55 -1.12
N GLU A 168 17.44 20.47 -0.45
CA GLU A 168 16.91 21.79 -0.10
C GLU A 168 16.55 22.65 -1.32
N ASN A 169 17.09 22.33 -2.51
CA ASN A 169 16.78 22.99 -3.77
C ASN A 169 15.75 22.24 -4.63
N SER A 170 15.11 21.20 -4.07
CA SER A 170 14.08 20.44 -4.79
C SER A 170 12.94 21.34 -5.25
N VAL A 171 12.63 21.29 -6.54
CA VAL A 171 11.49 22.00 -7.15
C VAL A 171 10.17 21.24 -6.99
N ILE A 172 10.17 20.10 -6.31
CA ILE A 172 8.97 19.27 -6.14
C ILE A 172 8.10 19.88 -5.04
N GLU A 173 6.98 20.48 -5.43
CA GLU A 173 5.97 20.93 -4.47
C GLU A 173 5.27 19.72 -3.83
N LEU A 174 5.42 19.56 -2.51
CA LEU A 174 4.80 18.46 -1.76
C LEU A 174 3.29 18.62 -1.57
N GLY A 175 2.77 19.83 -1.81
CA GLY A 175 1.39 20.22 -1.51
C GLY A 175 1.15 20.36 0.00
N SER A 176 -0.13 20.26 0.40
CA SER A 176 -0.52 20.30 1.82
C SER A 176 -0.57 18.90 2.42
N LYS A 177 -0.34 18.82 3.74
CA LYS A 177 -0.65 17.60 4.48
C LYS A 177 -2.16 17.34 4.44
N VAL A 178 -2.51 16.07 4.42
CA VAL A 178 -3.89 15.59 4.47
C VAL A 178 -4.08 14.69 5.69
N PRO A 179 -5.30 14.58 6.23
CA PRO A 179 -5.60 13.59 7.26
C PRO A 179 -5.35 12.17 6.72
N VAL A 180 -4.72 11.34 7.53
CA VAL A 180 -4.50 9.93 7.24
C VAL A 180 -5.05 9.10 8.38
N THR A 181 -5.84 8.08 8.05
CA THR A 181 -6.45 7.18 9.03
C THR A 181 -6.22 5.73 8.65
N ALA A 182 -5.71 4.94 9.59
CA ALA A 182 -5.53 3.50 9.43
C ALA A 182 -6.50 2.75 10.34
N TYR A 183 -7.10 1.69 9.80
CA TYR A 183 -7.99 0.77 10.48
C TYR A 183 -7.34 -0.61 10.52
N ILE A 184 -7.07 -1.11 11.72
CA ILE A 184 -6.36 -2.36 11.94
C ILE A 184 -7.26 -3.35 12.68
N ASP A 185 -7.24 -4.61 12.25
CA ASP A 185 -7.96 -5.68 12.94
C ASP A 185 -7.44 -5.85 14.38
N PRO A 186 -8.31 -5.83 15.40
CA PRO A 186 -7.88 -5.89 16.80
C PRO A 186 -7.33 -7.25 17.21
N THR A 187 -7.59 -8.31 16.46
CA THR A 187 -7.19 -9.70 16.74
C THR A 187 -5.95 -10.08 15.94
N SER A 188 -6.01 -10.00 14.61
CA SER A 188 -4.90 -10.40 13.72
C SER A 188 -3.82 -9.34 13.59
N ARG A 189 -4.10 -8.09 13.98
CA ARG A 189 -3.21 -6.92 13.77
C ARG A 189 -2.88 -6.67 12.29
N LEU A 190 -3.68 -7.19 11.37
CA LEU A 190 -3.54 -6.94 9.93
C LEU A 190 -4.32 -5.69 9.52
N PRO A 191 -3.87 -4.97 8.49
CA PRO A 191 -4.59 -3.79 8.01
C PRO A 191 -5.95 -4.19 7.42
N VAL A 192 -6.94 -3.32 7.62
CA VAL A 192 -8.28 -3.46 7.04
C VAL A 192 -8.52 -2.34 6.03
N LYS A 193 -8.17 -1.11 6.39
CA LYS A 193 -8.36 0.06 5.54
C LYS A 193 -7.33 1.14 5.83
N LEU A 194 -6.88 1.84 4.81
CA LEU A 194 -6.07 3.06 4.91
C LEU A 194 -6.74 4.17 4.11
N MET A 195 -6.93 5.31 4.75
CA MET A 195 -7.44 6.53 4.12
C MET A 195 -6.33 7.58 4.10
N VAL A 196 -6.05 8.17 2.94
CA VAL A 196 -5.07 9.24 2.74
C VAL A 196 -5.78 10.41 2.06
N GLY A 197 -6.23 11.38 2.85
CA GLY A 197 -7.19 12.38 2.38
C GLY A 197 -8.46 11.68 1.87
N ASP A 198 -8.78 11.90 0.59
CA ASP A 198 -9.95 11.29 -0.07
C ASP A 198 -9.64 9.92 -0.70
N ASP A 199 -8.39 9.44 -0.65
CA ASP A 199 -8.02 8.15 -1.22
C ASP A 199 -8.19 7.03 -0.21
N VAL A 200 -8.78 5.92 -0.64
CA VAL A 200 -9.08 4.76 0.19
C VAL A 200 -8.37 3.53 -0.37
N ARG A 201 -7.70 2.79 0.51
CA ARG A 201 -7.17 1.45 0.25
C ARG A 201 -7.86 0.47 1.18
N VAL A 202 -8.43 -0.60 0.63
CA VAL A 202 -9.09 -1.66 1.41
C VAL A 202 -8.30 -2.95 1.27
N TYR A 203 -7.92 -3.53 2.41
CA TYR A 203 -7.12 -4.76 2.50
C TYR A 203 -8.06 -5.92 2.81
N THR A 204 -8.08 -6.92 1.92
CA THR A 204 -8.90 -8.12 2.09
C THR A 204 -7.99 -9.34 2.08
N PHE A 205 -7.89 -10.03 3.21
CA PHE A 205 -7.16 -11.28 3.35
C PHE A 205 -8.08 -12.44 2.99
N GLY A 206 -7.63 -13.30 2.09
CA GLY A 206 -8.35 -14.50 1.66
C GLY A 206 -7.79 -15.76 2.28
N GLU A 207 -8.31 -16.90 1.82
CA GLU A 207 -7.80 -18.21 2.20
C GLU A 207 -6.29 -18.33 1.88
N PRO A 208 -5.48 -18.84 2.82
CA PRO A 208 -4.08 -19.15 2.58
C PRO A 208 -3.89 -20.06 1.37
N PRO A 209 -2.83 -19.87 0.58
CA PRO A 209 -2.45 -20.85 -0.45
C PRO A 209 -2.22 -22.23 0.17
N THR A 210 -2.66 -23.28 -0.52
CA THR A 210 -2.43 -24.68 -0.10
C THR A 210 -1.12 -25.26 -0.65
N THR A 211 -0.46 -24.54 -1.56
CA THR A 211 0.79 -24.94 -2.22
C THR A 211 1.79 -23.80 -2.20
N GLN A 212 3.08 -24.16 -2.20
CA GLN A 212 4.17 -23.20 -2.33
C GLN A 212 4.11 -22.54 -3.72
N LEU A 213 4.35 -21.23 -3.80
CA LEU A 213 4.55 -20.56 -5.08
C LEU A 213 5.80 -21.11 -5.77
N ALA A 214 5.67 -21.36 -7.07
CA ALA A 214 6.78 -21.56 -7.97
C ALA A 214 6.99 -20.27 -8.78
N ILE A 215 8.19 -19.71 -8.73
CA ILE A 215 8.56 -18.55 -9.56
C ILE A 215 8.59 -19.03 -11.03
N PRO A 216 7.92 -18.34 -11.98
CA PRO A 216 7.96 -18.72 -13.39
C PRO A 216 9.39 -18.75 -13.95
N ALA A 217 9.64 -19.64 -14.92
CA ALA A 217 10.98 -19.97 -15.40
C ALA A 217 11.75 -18.74 -15.93
N GLU A 218 11.04 -17.85 -16.60
CA GLU A 218 11.60 -16.61 -17.14
C GLU A 218 12.05 -15.63 -16.04
N PHE A 219 11.33 -15.58 -14.92
CA PHE A 219 11.75 -14.79 -13.75
C PHE A 219 12.92 -15.46 -13.02
N GLN A 220 12.96 -16.79 -12.97
CA GLN A 220 14.12 -17.52 -12.41
C GLN A 220 15.41 -17.22 -13.18
N ALA A 221 15.35 -17.18 -14.52
CA ALA A 221 16.51 -16.84 -15.35
C ALA A 221 17.03 -15.42 -15.06
N ALA A 222 16.11 -14.46 -14.92
CA ALA A 222 16.44 -13.07 -14.61
C ALA A 222 17.04 -12.93 -13.19
N LEU A 223 16.51 -13.65 -12.20
CA LEU A 223 17.06 -13.71 -10.84
C LEU A 223 18.47 -14.33 -10.82
N ALA A 224 18.68 -15.41 -11.59
CA ALA A 224 19.97 -16.10 -11.64
C ALA A 224 21.10 -15.20 -12.17
N ASP A 225 20.85 -14.42 -13.22
CA ASP A 225 21.82 -13.45 -13.76
C ASP A 225 22.24 -12.42 -12.70
N VAL A 226 21.28 -11.84 -11.97
CA VAL A 226 21.58 -10.86 -10.92
C VAL A 226 22.26 -11.49 -9.71
N GLN A 227 21.85 -12.70 -9.30
CA GLN A 227 22.53 -13.42 -8.24
C GLN A 227 23.98 -13.76 -8.62
N GLN A 228 24.24 -14.11 -9.88
CA GLN A 228 25.59 -14.36 -10.38
C GLN A 228 26.44 -13.08 -10.35
N ARG A 229 25.91 -11.95 -10.83
CA ARG A 229 26.59 -10.64 -10.73
C ARG A 229 26.88 -10.25 -9.29
N TYR A 230 25.93 -10.47 -8.38
CA TYR A 230 26.12 -10.22 -6.95
C TYR A 230 27.24 -11.09 -6.37
N ASN A 231 27.23 -12.39 -6.66
CA ASN A 231 28.28 -13.30 -6.19
C ASN A 231 29.66 -12.92 -6.76
N ALA A 232 29.73 -12.37 -7.97
CA ALA A 232 30.97 -11.88 -8.56
C ALA A 232 31.51 -10.62 -7.87
N ILE A 233 30.63 -9.75 -7.35
CA ILE A 233 30.99 -8.53 -6.62
C ILE A 233 31.35 -8.82 -5.15
N VAL A 234 30.67 -9.78 -4.53
CA VAL A 234 30.83 -10.14 -3.11
C VAL A 234 31.88 -11.22 -2.87
N LYS A 235 32.38 -11.89 -3.91
CA LYS A 235 33.59 -12.70 -3.79
C LYS A 235 34.69 -11.80 -3.22
N PRO A 236 35.26 -12.09 -2.04
CA PRO A 236 36.37 -11.31 -1.54
C PRO A 236 37.46 -11.37 -2.59
N LEU A 237 38.07 -10.23 -2.89
CA LEU A 237 39.41 -10.20 -3.46
C LEU A 237 40.26 -11.04 -2.49
N SER A 238 40.46 -12.32 -2.82
CA SER A 238 41.39 -13.16 -2.08
C SER A 238 42.73 -12.43 -2.09
N PRO A 239 43.31 -12.11 -0.92
CA PRO A 239 44.59 -11.45 -0.91
C PRO A 239 45.64 -12.37 -1.57
N PRO A 240 46.61 -11.79 -2.30
CA PRO A 240 47.65 -12.54 -3.00
C PRO A 240 48.54 -13.37 -2.05
#